data_AF-A0A9P9I8E9-F1
#
_entry.id   AF-A0A9P9I8E9-F1
#
_cell.length_a   1.000
_cell.length_b   1.000
_cell.length_c   1.000
_cell.angle_alpha   90.00
_cell.angle_beta   90.00
_cell.angle_gamma   90.00
#
_symmetry.space_group_name_H-M   'P 1'
#
loop_
_entity.id
_entity.type
_entity.pdbx_description
1 polymer ?
#
loop_
_entity_poly.entity_id
_entity_poly.type
_entity_poly.pdbx_seq_one_letter_code
_entity_poly.pdbx_strand_id
1 'polypeptide(L)' 'WACELPNCFKSFDRANKLTDHTNTHTGKKPFTCKAAGCTKSYHTRPELTRHIR' A
#
# COMPACT_ATOMS: atom_id res chain seq x y z
N TRP A 1 10.73 -11.15 4.87
CA TRP A 1 9.34 -10.94 5.34
C TRP A 1 8.35 -11.59 4.38
N ALA A 2 7.57 -12.58 4.80
CA ALA A 2 6.65 -13.32 3.94
C ALA A 2 5.18 -12.94 4.17
N CYS A 3 4.35 -13.06 3.14
CA CYS A 3 2.90 -12.90 3.27
C CYS A 3 2.28 -14.18 3.85
N GLU A 4 1.41 -14.05 4.85
CA GLU A 4 0.77 -15.17 5.54
C GLU A 4 -0.69 -15.39 5.11
N LEU A 5 -1.17 -14.66 4.09
CA LEU A 5 -2.54 -14.79 3.62
C LEU A 5 -2.74 -16.06 2.78
N PRO A 6 -3.91 -16.71 2.88
CA PRO A 6 -4.24 -17.88 2.07
C PRO A 6 -4.08 -17.55 0.58
N ASN A 7 -3.42 -18.44 -0.15
CA ASN A 7 -3.13 -18.30 -1.58
C ASN A 7 -2.17 -17.15 -1.96
N CYS A 8 -1.44 -16.57 -1.00
CA CYS A 8 -0.38 -15.61 -1.29
C CYS A 8 1.00 -16.17 -0.93
N PHE A 9 1.86 -16.38 -1.94
CA PHE A 9 3.21 -16.92 -1.77
C PHE A 9 4.30 -15.85 -1.94
N LYS A 10 3.97 -14.57 -1.75
CA LYS A 10 4.92 -13.47 -1.93
C LYS A 10 5.78 -13.28 -0.70
N SER A 11 7.08 -13.06 -0.93
CA SER A 11 8.03 -12.66 0.08
C SER A 11 8.75 -11.37 -0.34
N PHE A 12 9.20 -10.62 0.65
CA PHE A 12 9.78 -9.29 0.50
C PHE A 12 11.06 -9.16 1.32
N ASP A 13 12.01 -8.40 0.78
CA ASP A 13 13.27 -8.06 1.43
C ASP A 13 13.10 -7.00 2.52
N ARG A 14 11.93 -6.32 2.59
CA ARG A 14 11.63 -5.25 3.57
C ARG A 14 10.25 -5.37 4.21
N ALA A 15 10.17 -5.02 5.51
CA ALA A 15 8.90 -5.03 6.27
C ALA A 15 7.87 -4.08 5.65
N ASN A 16 8.27 -2.86 5.30
CA ASN A 16 7.36 -1.89 4.71
C ASN A 16 6.77 -2.35 3.37
N LYS A 17 7.51 -3.17 2.60
CA LYS A 17 7.02 -3.77 1.36
C LYS A 17 5.97 -4.85 1.65
N LEU A 18 6.17 -5.64 2.70
CA LEU A 18 5.14 -6.58 3.17
C LEU A 18 3.90 -5.82 3.66
N THR A 19 4.03 -4.76 4.45
CA THR A 19 2.88 -3.95 4.90
C THR A 19 2.11 -3.30 3.75
N ASP A 20 2.82 -2.68 2.81
CA ASP A 20 2.21 -2.11 1.60
C ASP A 20 1.50 -3.19 0.77
N HIS A 21 2.06 -4.41 0.72
CA HIS A 21 1.44 -5.55 0.08
C HIS A 21 0.20 -6.06 0.81
N THR A 22 0.19 -6.15 2.15
CA THR A 22 -0.99 -6.64 2.88
C THR A 22 -2.19 -5.70 2.75
N ASN A 23 -1.95 -4.41 2.49
CA ASN A 23 -3.00 -3.46 2.11
C ASN A 23 -3.73 -3.88 0.82
N THR A 24 -3.07 -4.56 -0.12
CA THR A 24 -3.73 -5.01 -1.37
C THR A 24 -4.75 -6.12 -1.13
N HIS A 25 -4.55 -6.93 -0.09
CA HIS A 25 -5.46 -8.01 0.26
C HIS A 25 -6.66 -7.50 1.07
N THR A 26 -6.42 -6.57 1.97
CA THR A 26 -7.45 -6.00 2.84
C THR A 26 -8.23 -4.86 2.19
N GLY A 27 -7.79 -4.38 1.02
CA GLY A 27 -8.31 -3.19 0.36
C GLY A 27 -8.06 -1.88 1.12
N LYS A 28 -7.25 -1.92 2.19
CA LYS A 28 -6.90 -0.73 2.98
C LYS A 28 -6.11 0.25 2.12
N LYS A 29 -6.47 1.51 2.19
CA LYS A 29 -5.78 2.61 1.51
C LYS A 29 -5.34 3.65 2.54
N PRO A 30 -4.32 3.34 3.37
CA PRO A 30 -3.90 4.23 4.45
C PRO A 30 -3.26 5.53 3.94
N PHE A 31 -2.84 5.57 2.67
CA PHE A 31 -2.16 6.70 2.08
C PHE A 31 -3.16 7.62 1.36
N THR A 32 -3.76 8.54 2.09
CA THR A 32 -4.70 9.54 1.53
C THR A 32 -3.97 10.81 1.10
N CYS A 33 -4.33 11.33 -0.07
CA CYS A 33 -3.85 12.64 -0.53
C CYS A 33 -4.43 13.74 0.36
N LYS A 34 -3.56 14.65 0.84
CA LYS A 34 -3.95 15.76 1.71
C LYS A 34 -4.17 17.08 0.96
N ALA A 35 -4.10 17.06 -0.37
CA ALA A 35 -4.37 18.25 -1.18
C ALA A 35 -5.85 18.65 -1.09
N ALA A 36 -6.12 19.96 -1.00
CA ALA A 36 -7.47 20.48 -0.95
C ALA A 36 -8.27 20.05 -2.20
N GLY A 37 -9.46 19.48 -1.98
CA GLY A 37 -10.31 18.97 -3.06
C GLY A 37 -9.90 17.60 -3.62
N CYS A 38 -8.84 16.96 -3.12
CA CYS A 38 -8.47 15.61 -3.51
C CYS A 38 -8.93 14.58 -2.48
N THR A 39 -9.66 13.56 -2.93
CA THR A 39 -10.15 12.44 -2.09
C THR A 39 -9.48 11.10 -2.44
N LYS A 40 -8.39 11.14 -3.21
CA LYS A 40 -7.70 9.92 -3.66
C LYS A 40 -6.90 9.29 -2.52
N SER A 41 -7.05 7.98 -2.35
CA SER A 41 -6.28 7.16 -1.42
C SER A 41 -5.61 6.00 -2.13
N TYR A 42 -4.46 5.58 -1.62
CA TYR A 42 -3.57 4.59 -2.22
C TYR A 42 -3.21 3.49 -1.21
N HIS A 43 -2.90 2.31 -1.72
CA HIS A 43 -2.54 1.15 -0.90
C HIS A 43 -1.04 1.12 -0.60
N THR A 44 -0.22 1.73 -1.47
CA THR A 44 1.22 1.89 -1.25
C THR A 44 1.66 3.35 -1.18
N ARG A 45 2.81 3.56 -0.55
CA ARG A 45 3.43 4.87 -0.43
C ARG A 45 3.93 5.45 -1.78
N PRO A 46 4.59 4.67 -2.66
CA PRO A 46 5.07 5.17 -3.96
C PRO A 46 3.95 5.69 -4.87
N GLU A 47 2.75 5.09 -4.82
CA GLU A 47 1.62 5.57 -5.61
C GLU A 47 1.13 6.95 -5.16
N LEU A 48 1.02 7.17 -3.84
CA LEU A 48 0.70 8.50 -3.32
C LEU A 48 1.79 9.50 -3.71
N THR A 49 3.07 9.14 -3.55
CA THR A 49 4.20 10.01 -3.91
C THR A 49 4.17 10.40 -5.39
N ARG A 50 3.86 9.45 -6.29
CA ARG A 50 3.72 9.74 -7.73
C ARG A 50 2.49 10.61 -8.02
N HIS A 51 1.43 10.48 -7.25
CA HIS A 51 0.21 11.28 -7.44
C HIS A 51 0.40 12.75 -7.04
N ILE A 52 1.13 13.01 -5.95
CA ILE A 52 1.33 14.37 -5.41
C ILE A 52 2.47 15.11 -6.10
N ARG A 53 3.29 14.42 -6.89
CA ARG A 53 4.38 15.00 -7.68
C ARG A 53 3.87 15.47 -9.03
#